data_AF-A0A2X3CVY8-F1
#
_entry.id   AF-A0A2X3CVY8-F1
#
_cell.length_a   1.000
_cell.length_b   1.000
_cell.length_c   1.000
_cell.angle_alpha   90.00
_cell.angle_beta   90.00
_cell.angle_gamma   90.00
#
_symmetry.space_group_name_H-M   'P 1'
#
loop_
_entity.id
_entity.type
_entity.pdbx_description
1 polymer ?
#
loop_
_entity_poly.entity_id
_entity_poly.type
_entity_poly.pdbx_seq_one_letter_code
_entity_poly.pdbx_strand_id
1 'polypeptide(L)'
;MGHQWAWLPDVAATIAALLARRRELEPFARFHMQGHWDPDGSEMSQAIQRVVARYGGRAVVKSFPWWLVKLAAPFNATLREMVEMHYLWRLPVRLRNDKLVDFLGAEPHTPLDSAVYQTLQGLGCLPSGAINSEA
;
A
#
# COMPACT_ATOMS: atom_id res chain seq x y z
N MET A 1 -9.19 -9.70 3.43
CA MET A 1 -9.42 -9.71 1.97
C MET A 1 -8.15 -9.24 1.31
N GLY A 2 -7.78 -9.84 0.18
CA GLY A 2 -6.49 -9.57 -0.47
C GLY A 2 -6.41 -8.14 -1.02
N HIS A 3 -5.38 -7.39 -0.65
CA HIS A 3 -5.12 -6.04 -1.14
C HIS A 3 -3.73 -5.96 -1.76
N GLN A 4 -3.60 -5.09 -2.76
CA GLN A 4 -2.33 -4.79 -3.38
C GLN A 4 -1.93 -3.36 -3.04
N TRP A 5 -0.68 -3.18 -2.61
CA TRP A 5 -0.10 -1.88 -2.26
C TRP A 5 1.10 -1.60 -3.15
N ALA A 6 1.34 -0.34 -3.47
CA ALA A 6 2.57 0.09 -4.11
C ALA A 6 3.12 1.29 -3.35
N TRP A 7 4.42 1.28 -3.10
CA TRP A 7 5.07 2.42 -2.46
C TRP A 7 5.32 3.51 -3.48
N LEU A 8 4.89 4.74 -3.17
CA LEU A 8 4.84 5.83 -4.16
C LEU A 8 6.22 6.15 -4.80
N PRO A 9 7.35 6.15 -4.07
CA PRO A 9 8.66 6.30 -4.69
C PRO A 9 9.05 5.16 -5.65
N ASP A 10 8.65 3.91 -5.40
CA ASP A 10 8.88 2.81 -6.36
C ASP A 10 8.03 3.02 -7.63
N VAL A 11 6.80 3.51 -7.48
CA VAL A 11 5.95 3.90 -8.62
C VAL A 11 6.61 5.01 -9.44
N ALA A 12 7.12 6.04 -8.76
CA ALA A 12 7.83 7.14 -9.42
C ALA A 12 9.10 6.66 -10.14
N ALA A 13 9.89 5.79 -9.50
CA ALA A 13 11.08 5.18 -10.10
C ALA A 13 10.72 4.34 -11.34
N THR A 14 9.63 3.59 -11.27
CA THR A 14 9.11 2.80 -12.40
C THR A 14 8.73 3.69 -13.57
N ILE A 15 7.98 4.78 -13.31
CA ILE A 15 7.60 5.74 -14.35
C ILE A 15 8.86 6.39 -14.96
N ALA A 16 9.82 6.79 -14.14
CA ALA A 16 11.08 7.37 -14.62
C ALA A 16 11.86 6.40 -15.52
N ALA A 17 11.94 5.11 -15.13
CA ALA A 17 12.59 4.07 -15.92
C ALA A 17 11.90 3.84 -17.28
N LEU A 18 10.56 3.83 -17.31
CA LEU A 18 9.79 3.73 -18.55
C LEU A 18 10.02 4.95 -19.45
N LEU A 19 10.03 6.16 -18.88
CA LEU A 19 10.24 7.40 -19.62
C LEU A 19 11.66 7.51 -20.19
N ALA A 20 12.66 6.96 -19.51
CA ALA A 20 14.04 6.88 -20.00
C ALA A 20 14.14 6.07 -21.31
N ARG A 21 13.26 5.06 -21.47
CA ARG A 21 13.19 4.18 -22.65
C ARG A 21 11.95 4.43 -23.51
N ARG A 22 11.42 5.66 -23.48
CA ARG A 22 10.16 6.03 -24.16
C ARG A 22 10.09 5.71 -25.67
N ARG A 23 11.24 5.64 -26.36
CA ARG A 23 11.30 5.35 -27.81
C ARG A 23 11.08 3.87 -28.14
N GLU A 24 11.24 2.99 -27.15
CA GLU A 24 11.04 1.56 -27.28
C GLU A 24 9.60 1.14 -26.89
N LEU A 25 8.77 2.09 -26.44
CA LEU A 25 7.41 1.83 -26.01
C LEU A 25 6.44 1.75 -27.18
N GLU A 26 5.52 0.79 -27.11
CA GLU A 26 4.35 0.72 -27.98
C GLU A 26 3.45 1.94 -27.78
N PRO A 27 2.73 2.41 -28.82
CA PRO A 27 1.64 3.37 -28.64
C PRO A 27 0.64 2.86 -27.59
N PHE A 28 0.32 3.70 -26.61
CA PHE A 28 -0.58 3.36 -25.50
C PHE A 28 -0.15 2.13 -24.68
N ALA A 29 1.16 1.91 -24.52
CA ALA A 29 1.68 0.82 -23.71
C ALA A 29 1.12 0.85 -22.28
N ARG A 30 0.55 -0.28 -21.85
CA ARG A 30 0.03 -0.50 -20.49
C ARG A 30 0.99 -1.37 -19.71
N PHE A 31 1.42 -0.87 -18.56
CA PHE A 31 2.21 -1.62 -17.59
C PHE A 31 1.48 -1.64 -16.26
N HIS A 32 1.60 -2.75 -15.53
CA HIS A 32 1.13 -2.82 -14.16
C HIS A 32 2.30 -3.13 -13.24
N MET A 33 2.20 -2.65 -12.01
CA MET A 33 3.13 -2.98 -10.94
C MET A 33 2.53 -4.09 -10.09
N GLN A 34 3.37 -4.96 -9.54
CA GLN A 34 2.94 -5.97 -8.58
C GLN A 34 2.98 -5.41 -7.16
N GLY A 35 3.94 -4.54 -6.85
CA GLY A 35 4.10 -3.98 -5.51
C GLY A 35 4.08 -5.06 -4.42
N HIS A 36 3.40 -4.78 -3.31
CA HIS A 36 3.17 -5.71 -2.21
C HIS A 36 1.80 -6.35 -2.29
N TRP A 37 1.75 -7.67 -2.29
CA TRP A 37 0.51 -8.44 -2.19
C TRP A 37 0.26 -8.82 -0.73
N ASP A 38 -0.85 -8.34 -0.18
CA ASP A 38 -1.33 -8.64 1.16
C ASP A 38 -2.54 -9.59 1.03
N PRO A 39 -2.38 -10.92 1.18
CA PRO A 39 -3.42 -11.89 0.83
C PRO A 39 -4.65 -11.85 1.75
N ASP A 40 -4.48 -11.45 3.00
CA ASP A 40 -5.54 -11.44 4.01
C ASP A 40 -5.92 -10.02 4.47
N GLY A 41 -5.17 -9.00 4.07
CA GLY A 41 -5.40 -7.60 4.43
C GLY A 41 -4.77 -7.22 5.78
N SER A 42 -3.96 -8.11 6.35
CA SER A 42 -3.32 -7.89 7.64
C SER A 42 -1.86 -7.47 7.51
N GLU A 43 -1.19 -7.78 6.40
CA GLU A 43 0.26 -7.57 6.24
C GLU A 43 0.65 -6.09 6.39
N MET A 44 -0.12 -5.16 5.82
CA MET A 44 0.15 -3.72 5.97
C MET A 44 0.04 -3.26 7.44
N SER A 45 -1.01 -3.72 8.14
CA SER A 45 -1.21 -3.37 9.55
C SER A 45 -0.12 -3.98 10.44
N GLN A 46 0.27 -5.21 10.15
CA GLN A 46 1.35 -5.89 10.86
C GLN A 46 2.70 -5.23 10.59
N ALA A 47 3.00 -4.81 9.36
CA ALA A 47 4.21 -4.07 9.04
C ALA A 47 4.29 -2.74 9.83
N ILE A 48 3.18 -2.00 9.92
CA ILE A 48 3.10 -0.80 10.77
C ILE A 48 3.37 -1.15 12.24
N GLN A 49 2.75 -2.22 12.76
CA GLN A 49 2.99 -2.67 14.14
C GLN A 49 4.46 -3.03 14.38
N ARG A 50 5.08 -3.82 13.48
CA ARG A 50 6.48 -4.22 13.57
C ARG A 50 7.40 -3.01 13.58
N VAL A 51 7.20 -2.08 12.64
CA VAL A 51 8.02 -0.87 12.53
C VAL A 51 7.86 0.01 13.77
N VAL A 52 6.62 0.29 14.19
CA VAL A 52 6.35 1.13 15.37
C VAL A 52 6.93 0.51 16.65
N ALA A 53 6.85 -0.82 16.81
CA ALA A 53 7.40 -1.52 17.96
C ALA A 53 8.93 -1.38 18.06
N ARG A 54 9.66 -1.38 16.93
CA ARG A 54 11.12 -1.15 16.90
C ARG A 54 11.53 0.22 17.45
N TYR A 55 10.61 1.18 17.51
CA TYR A 55 10.83 2.53 18.04
C TYR A 55 10.12 2.76 19.39
N GLY A 56 9.73 1.68 20.09
CA GLY A 56 9.12 1.74 21.42
C GLY A 56 7.64 2.15 21.43
N GLY A 57 7.00 2.28 20.26
CA GLY A 57 5.58 2.59 20.15
C GLY A 57 4.69 1.35 20.20
N ARG A 58 3.37 1.57 20.35
CA ARG A 58 2.36 0.50 20.29
C ARG A 58 1.22 0.89 19.36
N ALA A 59 1.11 0.21 18.22
CA ALA A 59 -0.02 0.34 17.31
C ALA A 59 -1.07 -0.75 17.57
N VAL A 60 -2.34 -0.36 17.72
CA VAL A 60 -3.46 -1.28 17.98
C VAL A 60 -4.35 -1.33 16.76
N VAL A 61 -4.50 -2.52 16.19
CA VAL A 61 -5.45 -2.77 15.09
C VAL A 61 -6.83 -3.00 15.68
N LYS A 62 -7.84 -2.27 15.20
CA LYS A 62 -9.24 -2.45 15.58
C LYS A 62 -10.09 -2.60 14.33
N SER A 63 -11.07 -3.51 14.38
CA SER A 63 -12.05 -3.64 13.32
C SER A 63 -12.95 -2.41 13.27
N PHE A 64 -13.16 -1.89 12.06
CA PHE A 64 -14.09 -0.78 11.85
C PHE A 64 -15.55 -1.26 12.03
N PRO A 65 -16.39 -0.58 12.83
CA PRO A 65 -17.73 -1.05 13.20
C PRO A 65 -18.75 -0.81 12.07
N TRP A 66 -18.66 -1.60 10.99
CA TRP A 66 -19.54 -1.50 9.82
C TRP A 66 -21.05 -1.54 10.16
N TRP A 67 -21.42 -2.21 11.26
CA TRP A 67 -22.81 -2.25 11.71
C TRP A 67 -23.33 -0.87 12.14
N LEU A 68 -22.49 -0.04 12.78
CA LEU A 68 -22.85 1.30 13.21
C LEU A 68 -23.06 2.22 12.00
N VAL A 69 -22.18 2.08 11.00
CA VAL A 69 -22.30 2.82 9.73
C VAL A 69 -23.61 2.46 9.01
N LYS A 70 -23.96 1.17 8.96
CA LYS A 70 -25.24 0.73 8.36
C LYS A 70 -26.46 1.29 9.08
N LEU A 71 -26.42 1.40 10.41
CA LEU A 71 -27.52 1.99 11.19
C LEU A 71 -27.64 3.50 10.98
N ALA A 72 -26.52 4.20 10.78
CA ALA A 72 -26.50 5.64 10.56
C ALA A 72 -26.75 6.06 9.10
N ALA A 73 -26.57 5.13 8.14
CA ALA A 73 -26.75 5.37 6.70
C ALA A 73 -28.11 5.98 6.30
N PRO A 74 -29.27 5.62 6.90
CA PRO A 74 -30.55 6.26 6.57
C PRO A 74 -30.59 7.76 6.88
N PHE A 75 -29.76 8.22 7.81
CA PHE A 75 -29.74 9.61 8.30
C PHE A 75 -28.63 10.45 7.67
N ASN A 76 -27.70 9.86 6.93
CA ASN A 76 -26.56 10.56 6.35
C ASN A 76 -26.19 9.96 4.99
N ALA A 77 -26.29 10.80 3.94
CA ALA A 77 -25.99 10.40 2.57
C ALA A 77 -24.53 9.90 2.40
N THR A 78 -23.54 10.55 3.01
CA THR A 78 -22.12 10.13 2.95
C THR A 78 -21.92 8.73 3.52
N LEU A 79 -22.58 8.39 4.63
CA LEU A 79 -22.49 7.05 5.23
C LEU A 79 -23.16 5.99 4.36
N ARG A 80 -24.26 6.34 3.68
CA ARG A 80 -24.93 5.45 2.72
C ARG A 80 -24.01 5.11 1.55
N GLU A 81 -23.38 6.11 0.92
CA GLU A 81 -22.42 5.88 -0.17
C GLU A 81 -21.22 5.02 0.30
N MET A 82 -20.75 5.23 1.54
CA MET A 82 -19.67 4.43 2.10
C MET A 82 -20.04 2.95 2.29
N VAL A 83 -21.31 2.65 2.62
CA VAL A 83 -21.83 1.27 2.68
C VAL A 83 -21.90 0.66 1.28
N GLU A 84 -22.29 1.44 0.27
CA GLU A 84 -22.30 0.97 -1.12
C GLU A 84 -20.90 0.62 -1.59
N MET A 85 -19.89 1.43 -1.30
CA MET A 85 -18.49 1.18 -1.67
C MET A 85 -17.83 0.00 -0.91
N HIS A 86 -18.46 -0.55 0.13
CA HIS A 86 -17.92 -1.69 0.90
C HIS A 86 -17.62 -2.93 0.03
N TYR A 87 -18.25 -3.07 -1.14
CA TYR A 87 -17.94 -4.17 -2.06
C TYR A 87 -16.50 -4.10 -2.60
N LEU A 88 -15.92 -2.89 -2.72
CA LEU A 88 -14.54 -2.71 -3.19
C LEU A 88 -13.51 -3.35 -2.25
N TRP A 89 -13.89 -3.59 -1.00
CA TRP A 89 -13.05 -4.26 -0.01
C TRP A 89 -13.27 -5.78 0.02
N ARG A 90 -14.10 -6.32 -0.87
CA ARG A 90 -14.46 -7.75 -0.94
C ARG A 90 -13.93 -8.47 -2.18
N LEU A 91 -13.50 -7.74 -3.21
CA LEU A 91 -12.99 -8.31 -4.45
C LEU A 91 -11.46 -8.15 -4.52
N PRO A 92 -10.68 -9.25 -4.45
CA PRO A 92 -9.24 -9.17 -4.60
C PRO A 92 -8.90 -8.84 -6.06
N VAL A 93 -8.30 -7.68 -6.30
CA VAL A 93 -7.72 -7.32 -7.60
C VAL A 93 -6.21 -7.42 -7.47
N ARG A 94 -5.63 -8.41 -8.15
CA ARG A 94 -4.18 -8.59 -8.23
C ARG A 94 -3.72 -8.30 -9.65
N LEU A 95 -2.90 -7.26 -9.79
CA LEU A 95 -2.25 -6.90 -11.03
C LEU A 95 -0.93 -7.66 -11.15
N ARG A 96 -0.67 -8.21 -12.34
CA ARG A 96 0.58 -8.88 -12.66
C ARG A 96 1.53 -7.94 -13.40
N ASN A 97 2.81 -8.00 -13.06
CA ASN A 97 3.87 -7.14 -13.57
C ASN A 97 4.72 -7.79 -14.68
N ASP A 98 4.30 -8.91 -15.27
CA ASP A 98 5.14 -9.68 -16.20
C ASP A 98 5.68 -8.80 -17.33
N LYS A 99 4.79 -8.01 -17.98
CA LYS A 99 5.18 -7.07 -19.04
C LYS A 99 6.16 -6.00 -18.56
N LEU A 100 6.06 -5.56 -17.30
CA LEU A 100 6.97 -4.56 -16.73
C LEU A 100 8.35 -5.15 -16.48
N VAL A 101 8.40 -6.36 -15.91
CA VAL A 101 9.65 -7.08 -15.65
C VAL A 101 10.33 -7.47 -16.96
N ASP A 102 9.58 -7.96 -17.95
CA ASP A 102 10.12 -8.28 -19.27
C ASP A 102 10.73 -7.03 -19.95
N PHE A 103 10.09 -5.87 -19.78
CA PHE A 103 10.58 -4.63 -20.37
C PHE A 103 11.76 -4.03 -19.60
N LEU A 104 11.67 -3.85 -18.28
CA LEU A 104 12.67 -3.17 -17.44
C LEU A 104 13.74 -4.10 -16.84
N GLY A 105 13.54 -5.41 -16.88
CA GLY A 105 14.38 -6.43 -16.24
C GLY A 105 14.00 -6.71 -14.78
N ALA A 106 13.50 -5.71 -14.05
CA ALA A 106 13.00 -5.84 -12.69
C ALA A 106 12.02 -4.71 -12.36
N GLU A 107 11.14 -4.95 -11.40
CA GLU A 107 10.32 -3.92 -10.77
C GLU A 107 11.09 -3.31 -9.58
N PRO A 108 11.22 -1.98 -9.47
CA PRO A 108 11.65 -1.32 -8.24
C PRO A 108 10.78 -1.78 -7.07
N HIS A 109 11.40 -2.39 -6.06
CA HIS A 109 10.67 -3.03 -4.98
C HIS A 109 11.37 -2.82 -3.64
N THR A 110 10.97 -1.77 -2.94
CA THR A 110 11.43 -1.48 -1.58
C THR A 110 10.72 -2.42 -0.60
N PRO A 111 11.44 -3.13 0.29
CA PRO A 111 10.79 -4.02 1.26
C PRO A 111 9.73 -3.31 2.10
N LEU A 112 8.60 -3.99 2.36
CA LEU A 112 7.42 -3.37 2.98
C LEU A 112 7.74 -2.66 4.31
N ASP A 113 8.50 -3.30 5.20
CA ASP A 113 8.90 -2.71 6.48
C ASP A 113 9.72 -1.40 6.27
N SER A 114 10.59 -1.37 5.26
CA SER A 114 11.39 -0.17 4.93
C SER A 114 10.53 0.94 4.32
N ALA A 115 9.60 0.58 3.43
CA ALA A 115 8.64 1.51 2.85
C ALA A 115 7.72 2.12 3.91
N VAL A 116 7.22 1.31 4.85
CA VAL A 116 6.41 1.75 5.99
C VAL A 116 7.22 2.65 6.92
N TYR A 117 8.46 2.27 7.25
CA TYR A 117 9.35 3.11 8.06
C TYR A 117 9.57 4.50 7.45
N GLN A 118 9.97 4.56 6.17
CA GLN A 118 10.19 5.83 5.48
C GLN A 118 8.91 6.67 5.40
N THR A 119 7.76 6.02 5.21
CA THR A 119 6.45 6.69 5.20
C THR A 119 6.12 7.28 6.57
N LEU A 120 6.27 6.51 7.65
CA LEU A 120 6.01 6.98 9.02
C LEU A 120 6.98 8.08 9.45
N GLN A 121 8.23 8.02 9.00
CA GLN A 121 9.21 9.08 9.19
C GLN A 121 8.79 10.36 8.44
N GLY A 122 8.40 10.25 7.17
CA GLY A 122 7.93 11.38 6.35
C GLY A 122 6.64 12.02 6.87
N LEU A 123 5.79 11.25 7.55
CA LEU A 123 4.59 11.73 8.25
C LEU A 123 4.89 12.36 9.63
N GLY A 124 6.15 12.29 10.10
CA GLY A 124 6.53 12.78 11.43
C GLY A 124 6.03 11.89 12.58
N CYS A 125 5.63 10.65 12.29
CA CYS A 125 5.16 9.69 13.30
C CYS A 125 6.32 8.98 14.01
N LEU A 126 7.51 8.97 13.42
CA LEU A 126 8.72 8.38 13.97
C LEU A 126 9.88 9.38 13.93
N PRO A 127 10.82 9.30 14.89
CA PRO A 127 12.00 10.14 14.86
C PRO A 127 12.85 9.84 13.63
N SER A 128 13.44 10.89 13.06
CA SER A 128 14.50 10.76 12.05
C SER A 128 15.81 10.36 12.73
N GLY A 129 15.95 9.10 13.14
CA GLY A 129 17.13 8.63 13.88
C GLY A 129 17.20 7.10 14.01
N ALA A 130 18.42 6.57 14.04
CA ALA A 130 18.73 5.14 13.98
C ALA A 130 18.02 4.30 15.05
N ILE A 131 17.61 3.09 14.63
CA ILE A 131 17.19 1.93 15.43
C ILE A 131 17.76 1.93 16.85
N ASN A 132 16.87 2.00 17.86
CA ASN A 132 17.21 1.64 19.23
C ASN A 132 17.63 0.16 19.25
N SER A 133 18.94 -0.09 19.25
CA SER A 133 19.52 -1.42 19.33
C SER A 133 19.60 -1.88 20.78
N GLU A 134 18.48 -1.86 21.51
CA GLU A 134 18.40 -2.45 22.85
C GLU A 134 17.00 -3.05 23.04
N ALA A 135 16.88 -4.35 22.74
CA ALA A 135 15.92 -5.29 23.33
C ALA A 135 16.38 -6.73 23.06
#